data_AF-A0A364Y7H0-F1
#
_entry.id   AF-A0A364Y7H0-F1
#
_cell.length_a   1.000
_cell.length_b   1.000
_cell.length_c   1.000
_cell.angle_alpha   90.00
_cell.angle_beta   90.00
_cell.angle_gamma   90.00
#
_symmetry.space_group_name_H-M   'P 1'
#
loop_
_entity.id
_entity.type
_entity.pdbx_description
1 polymer ?
#
loop_
_entity_poly.entity_id
_entity_poly.type
_entity_poly.pdbx_seq_one_letter_code
_entity_poly.pdbx_strand_id
1 'polypeptide(L)'
;MENFANQLVELLYNKENGLLIKYHFNRGLDYHLLDKLYDFLETVKKEWATKQDVPKDVMYQLIGVVPALYHDLSLYEGKQEYYDYEEKIVALDTAVAMCLNPNTNDVHFNKPLKDLGYL
;
A
#
# COMPACT_ATOMS: atom_id res chain seq x y z
N MET A 1 -6.48 -11.88 13.99
CA MET A 1 -6.90 -10.83 13.03
C MET A 1 -7.03 -9.46 13.69
N GLU A 2 -7.48 -9.32 14.96
CA GLU A 2 -7.43 -8.02 15.69
C GLU A 2 -6.04 -7.34 15.69
N ASN A 3 -4.95 -8.11 15.58
CA ASN A 3 -3.60 -7.58 15.51
C ASN A 3 -3.25 -6.98 14.13
N PHE A 4 -3.87 -7.45 13.03
CA PHE A 4 -3.51 -7.06 11.66
C PHE A 4 -4.02 -5.66 11.32
N ALA A 5 -5.28 -5.35 11.65
CA ALA A 5 -5.85 -4.03 11.43
C ALA A 5 -5.12 -2.96 12.25
N ASN A 6 -4.80 -3.25 13.51
CA ASN A 6 -4.03 -2.33 14.35
C ASN A 6 -2.61 -2.09 13.83
N GLN A 7 -1.92 -3.12 13.34
CA GLN A 7 -0.60 -2.96 12.71
C GLN A 7 -0.67 -2.09 11.46
N LEU A 8 -1.68 -2.29 10.62
CA LEU A 8 -1.87 -1.46 9.43
C LEU A 8 -2.21 -0.01 9.80
N VAL A 9 -3.09 0.20 10.78
CA VAL A 9 -3.42 1.54 11.26
C VAL A 9 -2.18 2.24 11.82
N GLU A 10 -1.37 1.53 12.61
CA GLU A 10 -0.13 2.08 13.15
C GLU A 10 0.87 2.43 12.03
N LEU A 11 1.03 1.54 11.04
CA LEU A 11 1.91 1.78 9.90
C LEU A 11 1.48 3.01 9.08
N LEU A 12 0.18 3.18 8.84
CA LEU A 12 -0.35 4.23 7.97
C LEU A 12 -0.57 5.56 8.70
N TYR A 13 -1.13 5.51 9.92
CA TYR A 13 -1.73 6.66 10.60
C TYR A 13 -1.08 7.01 11.95
N ASN A 14 0.05 6.39 12.33
CA ASN A 14 0.79 6.87 13.49
C ASN A 14 1.09 8.37 13.34
N LYS A 15 0.73 9.17 14.34
CA LYS A 15 0.78 10.65 14.25
C LYS A 15 2.18 11.21 14.05
N GLU A 16 3.21 10.50 14.48
CA GLU A 16 4.60 10.94 14.37
C GLU A 16 5.27 10.36 13.13
N ASN A 17 4.95 9.10 12.80
CA ASN A 17 5.72 8.27 11.90
C ASN A 17 4.90 7.41 10.91
N GLY A 18 3.59 7.62 10.79
CA GLY A 18 2.75 6.89 9.83
C GLY A 18 3.07 7.26 8.39
N LEU A 19 3.01 6.30 7.47
CA LEU A 19 3.32 6.50 6.04
C LEU A 19 2.47 7.63 5.45
N LEU A 20 1.14 7.55 5.61
CA LEU A 20 0.22 8.54 5.05
C LEU A 20 0.35 9.88 5.78
N ILE A 21 0.62 9.85 7.09
CA ILE A 21 0.83 11.06 7.88
C ILE A 21 2.07 11.83 7.42
N LYS A 22 3.21 11.14 7.23
CA LYS A 22 4.44 11.78 6.73
C LYS A 22 4.23 12.39 5.35
N TYR A 23 3.58 11.64 4.46
CA TYR A 23 3.29 12.08 3.10
C TYR A 23 2.39 13.32 3.11
N HIS A 24 1.29 13.28 3.85
CA HIS A 24 0.34 14.39 4.00
C HIS A 24 1.00 15.68 4.53
N PHE A 25 1.95 15.55 5.46
CA PHE A 25 2.69 16.69 6.01
C PHE A 25 3.92 17.09 5.18
N ASN A 26 3.94 16.73 3.89
CA ASN A 26 4.95 17.13 2.91
C ASN A 26 6.38 16.69 3.28
N ARG A 27 6.52 15.58 4.02
CA ARG A 27 7.82 15.01 4.44
C ARG A 27 8.37 13.97 3.47
N GLY A 28 7.77 13.88 2.28
CA GLY A 28 8.09 12.88 1.27
C GLY A 28 7.46 11.50 1.54
N LEU A 29 7.57 10.61 0.55
CA LEU A 29 7.18 9.22 0.67
C LEU A 29 8.31 8.45 1.39
N ASP A 30 8.02 7.90 2.56
CA ASP A 30 9.00 7.14 3.35
C ASP A 30 9.11 5.71 2.80
N TYR A 31 10.21 5.43 2.08
CA TYR A 31 10.42 4.14 1.42
C TYR A 31 10.58 2.97 2.38
N HIS A 32 11.06 3.19 3.60
CA HIS A 32 11.11 2.12 4.61
C HIS A 32 9.71 1.72 5.07
N LEU A 33 8.80 2.69 5.20
CA LEU A 33 7.41 2.42 5.54
C LEU A 33 6.64 1.84 4.35
N LEU A 34 6.95 2.27 3.12
CA LEU A 34 6.40 1.70 1.90
C LEU A 34 6.80 0.22 1.74
N ASP A 35 8.06 -0.12 1.99
CA ASP A 35 8.53 -1.52 1.96
C ASP A 35 7.78 -2.38 2.99
N LYS A 36 7.58 -1.87 4.21
CA LYS A 36 6.76 -2.54 5.22
C LYS A 36 5.31 -2.72 4.78
N LEU A 37 4.75 -1.75 4.04
CA LEU A 37 3.41 -1.88 3.48
C LEU A 37 3.38 -2.99 2.42
N TYR A 38 4.39 -3.09 1.55
CA TYR A 38 4.50 -4.20 0.61
C TYR A 38 4.61 -5.56 1.30
N ASP A 39 5.38 -5.68 2.39
CA ASP A 39 5.46 -6.91 3.18
C ASP A 39 4.11 -7.28 3.82
N PHE A 40 3.38 -6.28 4.30
CA PHE A 40 2.01 -6.46 4.79
C PHE A 40 1.08 -6.96 3.69
N LEU A 41 1.10 -6.32 2.52
CA LEU A 41 0.31 -6.69 1.34
C LEU A 41 0.65 -8.10 0.85
N GLU A 42 1.92 -8.50 0.87
CA GLU A 42 2.34 -9.86 0.53
C GLU A 42 1.68 -10.90 1.44
N THR A 43 1.60 -10.60 2.74
CA THR A 43 0.95 -11.48 3.69
C THR A 43 -0.56 -11.54 3.42
N VAL A 44 -1.20 -10.39 3.17
CA VAL A 44 -2.62 -10.30 2.81
C VAL A 44 -2.93 -11.09 1.53
N LYS A 45 -2.19 -10.85 0.44
CA LYS A 45 -2.35 -11.55 -0.84
C LYS A 45 -2.34 -13.07 -0.66
N LYS A 46 -1.38 -13.60 0.10
CA LYS A 46 -1.23 -15.04 0.35
C LYS A 46 -2.33 -15.59 1.24
N GLU A 47 -2.67 -14.90 2.33
CA GLU A 47 -3.71 -15.36 3.24
C GLU A 47 -5.10 -15.32 2.60
N TRP A 48 -5.41 -14.24 1.87
CA TRP A 48 -6.75 -14.00 1.32
C TRP A 48 -7.02 -14.81 0.06
N ALA A 49 -5.98 -15.28 -0.64
CA ALA A 49 -6.12 -16.18 -1.80
C ALA A 49 -6.93 -17.45 -1.53
N THR A 50 -7.08 -17.85 -0.26
CA THR A 50 -7.76 -19.10 0.13
C THR A 50 -8.90 -18.88 1.14
N LYS A 51 -9.15 -17.63 1.56
CA LYS A 51 -10.20 -17.32 2.54
C LYS A 51 -11.54 -17.09 1.84
N GLN A 52 -12.61 -17.64 2.42
CA GLN A 52 -13.98 -17.32 1.99
C GLN A 52 -14.43 -15.94 2.47
N ASP A 53 -13.98 -15.52 3.65
CA ASP A 53 -14.31 -14.23 4.25
C ASP A 53 -13.05 -13.41 4.53
N VAL A 54 -13.07 -12.14 4.11
CA VAL A 54 -11.99 -11.18 4.35
C VAL A 54 -12.36 -10.20 5.46
N PRO A 55 -11.40 -9.82 6.34
CA PRO A 55 -11.64 -8.81 7.37
C PRO A 55 -12.01 -7.45 6.76
N LYS A 56 -13.24 -6.99 7.02
CA LYS A 56 -13.76 -5.73 6.46
C LYS A 56 -12.98 -4.51 6.93
N ASP A 57 -12.52 -4.51 8.18
CA ASP A 57 -11.67 -3.48 8.76
C ASP A 57 -10.37 -3.30 7.97
N VAL A 58 -9.63 -4.39 7.72
CA VAL A 58 -8.40 -4.35 6.91
C VAL A 58 -8.71 -3.92 5.48
N MET A 59 -9.78 -4.46 4.88
CA MET A 59 -10.21 -4.08 3.53
C MET A 59 -10.49 -2.58 3.40
N TYR A 60 -11.24 -2.00 4.35
CA TYR A 60 -11.55 -0.57 4.35
C TYR A 60 -10.29 0.31 4.48
N GLN A 61 -9.31 -0.14 5.25
CA GLN A 61 -8.03 0.58 5.32
C GLN A 61 -7.27 0.51 3.99
N LEU A 62 -7.19 -0.67 3.37
CA LEU A 62 -6.45 -0.88 2.12
C LEU A 62 -7.01 -0.07 0.96
N ILE A 63 -8.34 -0.03 0.78
CA ILE A 63 -8.97 0.78 -0.29
C ILE A 63 -8.75 2.28 -0.11
N GLY A 64 -8.40 2.74 1.11
CA GLY A 64 -8.14 4.14 1.42
C GLY A 64 -6.70 4.60 1.13
N VAL A 65 -5.75 3.67 1.03
CA VAL A 65 -4.32 4.02 0.92
C VAL A 65 -4.01 4.77 -0.37
N VAL A 66 -4.37 4.19 -1.51
CA VAL A 66 -4.03 4.75 -2.83
C VAL A 66 -4.75 6.08 -3.08
N PRO A 67 -6.06 6.23 -2.81
CA PRO A 67 -6.72 7.53 -2.92
C PRO A 67 -6.10 8.61 -2.04
N ALA A 68 -5.68 8.28 -0.81
CA ALA A 68 -5.01 9.24 0.07
C ALA A 68 -3.68 9.73 -0.51
N LEU A 69 -2.87 8.81 -1.06
CA LEU A 69 -1.60 9.18 -1.70
C LEU A 69 -1.81 10.03 -2.96
N TYR A 70 -2.77 9.69 -3.83
CA TYR A 70 -3.06 10.52 -5.01
C TYR A 70 -3.59 11.90 -4.65
N HIS A 71 -4.42 12.00 -3.59
CA HIS A 71 -4.92 13.30 -3.13
C HIS A 71 -3.77 14.24 -2.75
N ASP A 72 -2.81 13.72 -1.99
CA ASP A 72 -1.67 14.47 -1.49
C ASP A 72 -0.51 14.59 -2.50
N LEU A 73 -0.52 13.85 -3.62
CA LEU A 73 0.51 13.93 -4.67
C LEU A 73 0.65 15.35 -5.22
N SER A 74 -0.46 16.09 -5.28
CA SER A 74 -0.49 17.50 -5.67
C SER A 74 0.43 18.40 -4.82
N LEU A 75 0.70 18.03 -3.56
CA LEU A 75 1.63 18.76 -2.66
C LEU A 75 3.09 18.73 -3.14
N TYR A 76 3.40 17.84 -4.08
CA TYR A 76 4.73 17.61 -4.62
C TYR A 76 4.88 18.10 -6.06
N GLU A 77 3.85 18.72 -6.65
CA GLU A 77 3.94 19.28 -8.00
C GLU A 77 5.12 20.27 -8.13
N GLY A 78 5.86 20.14 -9.23
CA GLY A 78 7.06 20.95 -9.49
C GLY A 78 8.32 20.52 -8.70
N LYS A 79 8.22 19.51 -7.83
CA LYS A 79 9.38 18.89 -7.16
C LYS A 79 9.91 17.72 -8.00
N GLN A 80 11.19 17.41 -7.85
CA GLN A 80 11.83 16.33 -8.60
C GLN A 80 11.21 14.97 -8.27
N GLU A 81 10.74 14.80 -7.04
CA GLU A 81 10.20 13.55 -6.52
C GLU A 81 8.77 13.24 -7.00
N TYR A 82 8.08 14.20 -7.62
CA TYR A 82 6.68 14.03 -8.06
C TYR A 82 6.48 12.78 -8.92
N TYR A 83 7.28 12.64 -9.98
CA TYR A 83 7.14 11.54 -10.92
C TYR A 83 7.54 10.19 -10.33
N ASP A 84 8.54 10.18 -9.44
CA ASP A 84 8.92 8.97 -8.71
C ASP A 84 7.79 8.52 -7.78
N TYR A 85 7.15 9.47 -7.07
CA TYR A 85 6.00 9.17 -6.22
C TYR A 85 4.80 8.68 -7.02
N GLU A 86 4.49 9.30 -8.16
CA GLU A 86 3.45 8.84 -9.07
C GLU A 86 3.68 7.37 -9.48
N GLU A 87 4.89 7.02 -9.91
CA GLU A 87 5.27 5.66 -10.27
C GLU A 87 5.09 4.68 -9.10
N LYS A 88 5.52 5.05 -7.89
CA LYS A 88 5.34 4.21 -6.69
C LYS A 88 3.87 4.03 -6.32
N ILE A 89 3.04 5.05 -6.50
CA ILE A 89 1.61 4.98 -6.22
C ILE A 89 0.91 4.05 -7.23
N VAL A 90 1.28 4.09 -8.51
CA VAL A 90 0.76 3.16 -9.54
C VAL A 90 1.13 1.70 -9.23
N ALA A 91 2.38 1.45 -8.85
CA ALA A 91 2.83 0.12 -8.45
C ALA A 91 2.07 -0.38 -7.20
N LEU A 92 1.84 0.51 -6.23
CA LEU A 92 1.09 0.21 -5.02
C LEU A 92 -0.40 -0.07 -5.31
N ASP A 93 -1.03 0.67 -6.24
CA ASP A 93 -2.40 0.43 -6.67
C ASP A 93 -2.58 -0.98 -7.23
N THR A 94 -1.65 -1.41 -8.08
CA THR A 94 -1.60 -2.77 -8.59
C THR A 94 -1.46 -3.79 -7.46
N ALA A 95 -0.57 -3.54 -6.49
CA ALA A 95 -0.36 -4.42 -5.36
C ALA A 95 -1.60 -4.55 -4.45
N VAL A 96 -2.29 -3.43 -4.19
CA VAL A 96 -3.55 -3.40 -3.43
C VAL A 96 -4.64 -4.16 -4.18
N ALA A 97 -4.78 -3.96 -5.50
CA ALA A 97 -5.73 -4.70 -6.32
C ALA A 97 -5.50 -6.22 -6.26
N MET A 98 -4.23 -6.67 -6.33
CA MET A 98 -3.87 -8.09 -6.17
C MET A 98 -4.17 -8.65 -4.78
N CYS A 99 -4.28 -7.80 -3.75
CA CYS A 99 -4.70 -8.22 -2.41
C CYS A 99 -6.22 -8.30 -2.26
N LEU A 100 -6.95 -7.34 -2.86
CA LEU A 100 -8.41 -7.28 -2.81
C LEU A 100 -9.07 -8.32 -3.70
N ASN A 101 -8.38 -8.75 -4.76
CA ASN A 101 -8.83 -9.79 -5.67
C ASN A 101 -7.67 -10.74 -6.03
N PRO A 102 -7.21 -11.59 -5.08
CA PRO A 102 -6.07 -12.46 -5.29
C PRO A 102 -6.40 -13.56 -6.30
N ASN A 103 -5.76 -13.48 -7.49
CA ASN A 103 -5.88 -14.49 -8.53
C ASN A 103 -4.63 -15.39 -8.55
N THR A 104 -4.75 -16.61 -8.03
CA THR A 104 -3.66 -17.59 -7.98
C THR A 104 -3.23 -18.12 -9.35
N ASN A 105 -4.04 -17.90 -10.39
CA ASN A 105 -3.70 -18.26 -11.77
C ASN A 105 -2.92 -17.16 -12.52
N ASP A 106 -2.73 -15.99 -11.89
CA ASP A 106 -1.97 -14.90 -12.48
C ASP A 106 -0.47 -15.23 -12.51
N VAL A 107 0.20 -15.00 -13.64
CA VAL A 107 1.64 -15.26 -13.83
C VAL A 107 2.51 -14.43 -12.87
N HIS A 108 1.98 -13.31 -12.37
CA HIS A 108 2.62 -12.43 -11.43
C HIS A 108 2.22 -12.69 -9.98
N PHE A 109 1.34 -13.67 -9.68
CA PHE A 109 0.91 -13.95 -8.31
C PHE A 109 2.09 -14.20 -7.35
N ASN A 110 3.09 -14.95 -7.82
CA ASN A 110 4.30 -15.27 -7.07
C ASN A 110 5.40 -14.21 -7.18
N LYS A 111 5.22 -13.15 -7.99
CA LYS A 111 6.16 -12.03 -8.06
C LYS A 111 6.04 -11.22 -6.76
N PRO A 112 7.16 -10.85 -6.10
CA PRO A 112 7.11 -9.95 -4.96
C PRO A 112 6.45 -8.62 -5.34
N LEU A 113 5.46 -8.17 -4.57
CA LEU A 113 4.67 -6.97 -4.86
C LEU A 113 5.54 -5.71 -4.97
N LYS A 114 6.61 -5.62 -4.16
CA LYS A 114 7.58 -4.52 -4.21
C LYS A 114 8.32 -4.42 -5.55
N ASP A 115 8.38 -5.51 -6.32
CA ASP A 115 9.08 -5.55 -7.61
C ASP A 115 8.15 -5.19 -8.79
N LEU A 116 6.89 -4.82 -8.53
CA LEU A 116 5.91 -4.51 -9.58
C LEU A 116 6.23 -3.23 -10.36
N GLY A 117 6.91 -2.24 -9.74
CA GLY A 117 7.31 -0.98 -10.39
C GLY A 117 8.46 -1.11 -11.41
N TYR A 118 8.99 -2.31 -11.64
CA TYR A 118 10.09 -2.55 -12.60
C TYR A 118 9.62 -3.25 -13.90
N LEU A 119 8.36 -3.08 -14.31
CA LEU A 119 7.80 -3.69 -15.52
C LEU A 119 7.92 -2.78 -16.74
#